data_AF-A0A832WSF5-F1
#
_entry.id   AF-A0A832WSF5-F1
#
_cell.length_a   1.000
_cell.length_b   1.000
_cell.length_c   1.000
_cell.angle_alpha   90.00
_cell.angle_beta   90.00
_cell.angle_gamma   90.00
#
_symmetry.space_group_name_H-M   'P 1'
#
loop_
_entity.id
_entity.type
_entity.pdbx_description
1 polymer ?
#
loop_
_entity_poly.entity_id
_entity_poly.type
_entity_poly.pdbx_seq_one_letter_code
_entity_poly.pdbx_strand_id
1 'polypeptide(L)' 'MKRAEVLIVEDLRGERKVDENRVSEIIEKINGVDEIIINKITLPTETGDDDLLGVHIIVREIAET' A
#
# COMPACT_ATOMS: atom_id res chain seq x y z
N MET A 1 -11.98 9.57 13.89
CA MET A 1 -11.84 9.34 12.44
C MET A 1 -11.30 7.93 12.19
N LYS A 2 -11.79 7.21 11.18
CA LYS A 2 -11.29 5.89 10.77
C LYS A 2 -10.53 6.04 9.45
N ARG A 3 -9.28 5.58 9.42
CA ARG A 3 -8.38 5.79 8.27
C ARG A 3 -7.80 4.48 7.78
N ALA A 4 -7.71 4.36 6.46
CA ALA A 4 -6.94 3.33 5.80
C ALA A 4 -5.61 3.89 5.30
N GLU A 5 -4.55 3.14 5.50
CA GLU A 5 -3.22 3.43 4.97
C GLU A 5 -2.79 2.28 4.08
N VAL A 6 -2.57 2.61 2.80
CA VAL A 6 -2.14 1.67 1.78
C VAL A 6 -0.67 1.93 1.51
N LEU A 7 0.16 0.93 1.70
CA LEU A 7 1.58 0.97 1.39
C LEU A 7 1.85 0.08 0.18
N ILE A 8 2.34 0.69 -0.90
CA ILE A 8 2.76 0.01 -2.13
C ILE A 8 4.29 -0.09 -2.10
N VAL A 9 4.80 -1.31 -2.16
CA VAL A 9 6.23 -1.58 -2.14
C VAL A 9 6.66 -2.17 -3.48
N GLU A 10 7.56 -1.47 -4.17
CA GLU A 10 8.12 -1.87 -5.46
C GLU A 10 9.63 -2.09 -5.37
N ASP A 11 10.17 -2.90 -6.27
CA ASP A 11 11.62 -3.02 -6.45
C ASP A 11 12.15 -1.93 -7.43
N LEU A 12 13.40 -1.50 -7.23
CA LEU A 12 14.04 -0.47 -8.05
C LEU A 12 14.23 -0.85 -9.54
N ARG A 13 14.37 -2.14 -9.85
CA ARG A 13 14.55 -2.62 -11.23
C ARG A 13 13.22 -2.70 -11.98
N GLY A 14 12.08 -2.62 -11.29
CA GLY A 14 10.75 -2.78 -11.84
C GLY A 14 10.49 -4.18 -12.39
N GLU A 15 11.29 -5.18 -11.97
CA GLU A 15 11.11 -6.58 -12.39
C GLU A 15 9.80 -7.15 -11.83
N ARG A 16 9.35 -6.63 -10.68
CA ARG A 16 8.07 -6.95 -10.04
C ARG A 16 7.31 -5.66 -9.75
N LYS A 17 6.88 -4.97 -10.81
CA LYS A 17 5.93 -3.85 -10.68
C LYS A 17 4.61 -4.33 -10.10
N VAL A 18 4.09 -3.56 -9.15
CA VAL A 18 2.74 -3.75 -8.65
C VAL A 18 1.76 -3.37 -9.77
N ASP A 19 0.79 -4.24 -10.05
CA ASP A 19 -0.26 -3.98 -11.04
C ASP A 19 -1.20 -2.87 -10.53
N GLU A 20 -1.12 -1.70 -11.14
CA GLU A 20 -1.90 -0.51 -10.78
C GLU A 20 -3.42 -0.75 -10.91
N ASN A 21 -3.86 -1.62 -11.82
CA ASN A 21 -5.28 -1.97 -11.93
C ASN A 21 -5.73 -2.75 -10.69
N ARG A 22 -4.91 -3.70 -10.24
CA ARG A 22 -5.20 -4.47 -9.01
C ARG A 22 -5.16 -3.59 -7.76
N VAL A 23 -4.26 -2.62 -7.70
CA VAL A 23 -4.23 -1.63 -6.62
C VAL A 23 -5.53 -0.83 -6.60
N SER A 24 -5.97 -0.36 -7.76
CA SER A 24 -7.21 0.41 -7.91
C SER A 24 -8.43 -0.42 -7.48
N GLU A 25 -8.55 -1.67 -7.93
CA GLU A 25 -9.62 -2.58 -7.50
C GLU A 25 -9.63 -2.85 -5.99
N ILE A 26 -8.45 -2.90 -5.35
CA ILE A 26 -8.32 -3.08 -3.91
C ILE A 26 -8.79 -1.82 -3.17
N ILE A 27 -8.37 -0.64 -3.63
CA ILE A 27 -8.76 0.64 -3.03
C ILE A 27 -10.28 0.84 -3.13
N GLU A 28 -10.89 0.51 -4.28
CA GLU A 28 -12.35 0.60 -4.47
C GLU A 28 -13.14 -0.31 -3.53
N LYS A 29 -12.54 -1.40 -3.04
CA LYS A 29 -13.15 -2.29 -2.05
C LYS A 29 -13.07 -1.75 -0.62
N ILE A 30 -12.19 -0.79 -0.34
CA ILE A 30 -12.06 -0.17 0.98
C ILE A 30 -13.25 0.77 1.19
N ASN A 31 -14.16 0.37 2.08
CA ASN A 31 -15.36 1.12 2.43
C ASN A 31 -15.43 1.37 3.95
N GLY A 32 -16.17 2.40 4.36
CA GLY A 32 -16.39 2.71 5.77
C GLY A 32 -15.12 3.22 6.47
N VAL A 33 -14.33 4.02 5.76
CA VAL A 33 -13.22 4.82 6.27
C VAL A 33 -13.44 6.28 5.83
N ASP A 34 -13.01 7.22 6.65
CA ASP A 34 -13.14 8.66 6.40
C ASP A 34 -12.01 9.17 5.48
N GLU A 35 -10.85 8.51 5.52
CA GLU A 35 -9.65 8.90 4.78
C GLU A 35 -8.87 7.66 4.29
N ILE A 36 -8.35 7.73 3.06
CA ILE A 36 -7.41 6.75 2.51
C ILE A 36 -6.11 7.47 2.18
N ILE A 37 -4.99 7.03 2.77
CA ILE A 37 -3.64 7.53 2.47
C ILE A 37 -2.86 6.46 1.75
N ILE A 38 -2.29 6.80 0.60
CA ILE A 38 -1.49 5.88 -0.22
C ILE A 38 -0.04 6.35 -0.19
N ASN A 39 0.85 5.48 0.29
CA ASN A 39 2.29 5.68 0.28
C ASN A 39 2.94 4.66 -0.64
N LYS A 40 3.92 5.11 -1.41
CA LYS A 40 4.70 4.26 -2.32
C LYS A 40 6.17 4.29 -1.92
N ILE A 41 6.76 3.12 -1.70
CA ILE A 41 8.17 2.95 -1.35
C ILE A 41 8.83 2.06 -2.39
N THR A 42 10.06 2.42 -2.77
CA THR A 42 10.91 1.61 -3.65
C THR A 42 12.07 1.04 -2.85
N LEU A 43 12.19 -0.28 -2.81
CA LEU A 43 13.27 -0.98 -2.12
C LEU A 43 14.46 -1.25 -3.07
N PRO A 44 15.71 -1.23 -2.57
CA PRO A 44 16.87 -1.66 -3.33
C PRO A 44 16.75 -3.15 -3.70
N THR A 45 17.02 -3.48 -4.95
CA THR A 45 16.81 -4.83 -5.50
C THR A 45 17.72 -5.92 -4.93
N GLU A 46 18.70 -5.55 -4.11
CA GLU A 46 19.57 -6.48 -3.39
C GLU A 46 18.98 -6.99 -2.07
N THR A 47 17.87 -6.37 -1.61
CA THR A 47 17.11 -6.92 -0.49
C THR A 47 16.35 -8.14 -0.99
N GLY A 48 16.83 -9.34 -0.65
CA GLY A 48 16.16 -10.62 -0.92
C GLY A 48 14.86 -10.80 -0.12
N ASP A 49 14.25 -9.71 0.32
CA ASP A 49 13.03 -9.66 1.11
C ASP A 49 11.82 -9.62 0.16
N ASP A 50 11.66 -10.70 -0.59
CA ASP A 50 10.53 -10.90 -1.51
C ASP A 50 9.17 -10.79 -0.79
N ASP A 51 9.14 -11.07 0.51
CA ASP A 51 7.95 -11.02 1.37
C ASP A 51 7.44 -9.58 1.63
N LEU A 52 8.26 -8.56 1.35
CA LEU A 52 7.87 -7.15 1.56
C LEU A 52 7.25 -6.50 0.33
N LEU A 53 7.39 -7.10 -0.86
CA LEU A 53 6.87 -6.56 -2.11
C LEU A 53 5.34 -6.70 -2.20
N GLY A 54 4.65 -5.67 -2.70
CA GLY A 54 3.21 -5.71 -2.91
C GLY A 54 2.42 -4.62 -2.20
N VAL A 55 1.13 -4.88 -1.97
CA VAL A 55 0.17 -3.93 -1.38
C VAL A 55 -0.12 -4.35 0.05
N HIS A 56 0.21 -3.46 0.99
CA HIS A 56 -0.05 -3.63 2.42
C HIS A 56 -1.10 -2.65 2.87
N ILE A 57 -2.14 -3.12 3.58
CA ILE A 57 -3.25 -2.28 4.02
C ILE A 57 -3.31 -2.31 5.55
N ILE A 58 -3.24 -1.12 6.15
CA ILE A 58 -3.36 -0.93 7.60
C ILE A 58 -4.61 -0.08 7.83
N VAL A 59 -5.58 -0.63 8.57
CA VAL A 59 -6.80 0.09 8.97
C VAL A 59 -6.71 0.40 10.45
N ARG A 60 -6.83 1.68 10.82
CA ARG A 60 -6.78 2.12 12.21
C ARG A 60 -7.81 3.19 12.54
N GLU A 61 -8.20 3.22 13.81
CA GLU A 61 -8.94 4.35 14.38
C GLU A 61 -7.93 5.41 14.82
N ILE A 62 -8.18 6.67 14.46
CA ILE A 62 -7.42 7.83 14.89
C ILE A 62 -8.31 8.73 15.75
N ALA A 63 -7.78 9.12 16.91
CA ALA A 63 -8.37 10.17 17.73
C ALA A 63 -8.10 11.52 17.06
N GLU A 64 -9.12 12.35 16.91
CA GLU A 64 -8.96 13.75 16.52
C GLU A 64 -8.37 14.51 17.71
N THR A 65 -7.27 15.25 17.46
CA THR A 65 -6.63 16.16 18.43
C THR A 65 -6.94 17.60 18.06
#